data_AF-A0A968WDI8-F1
#
_entry.id   AF-A0A968WDI8-F1
#
_cell.length_a   1.000
_cell.length_b   1.000
_cell.length_c   1.000
_cell.angle_alpha   90.00
_cell.angle_beta   90.00
_cell.angle_gamma   90.00
#
_symmetry.space_group_name_H-M   'P 1'
#
loop_
_entity.id
_entity.type
_entity.pdbx_description
1 polymer ?
#
loop_
_entity_poly.entity_id
_entity_poly.type
_entity_poly.pdbx_seq_one_letter_code
_entity_poly.pdbx_strand_id
1 'polypeptide(L)'
;MKLHYLPLKLRRQSLLFAICLLTILCACSTQIGKPTVKNSNKAINYTPVTIENCGMKFTYKQPPQRAITLNQPATEIMLALGLEKYMVGTAYVDNKIPSQYQEAYKKVPILSDKYPSREVLLANEPDFIYGSFPGAFGSDANRGREDFLSLRINSYLSPEVRELCKPKVGVLENLYGEIRDIGRIFRVEEQAKKFIASLQEQIQEIPEETRKNRDT
;
A
#
# COMPACT_ATOMS: atom_id res chain seq x y z
N MET A 1 -80.07 -37.31 56.55
CA MET A 1 -78.99 -36.85 57.46
C MET A 1 -77.80 -37.76 57.27
N LYS A 2 -76.56 -37.22 57.20
CA LYS A 2 -75.31 -37.89 56.70
C LYS A 2 -75.38 -38.19 55.18
N LEU A 3 -74.42 -37.82 54.31
CA LEU A 3 -72.94 -37.86 54.25
C LEU A 3 -72.36 -39.25 53.93
N HIS A 4 -71.49 -39.36 52.90
CA HIS A 4 -70.04 -39.63 53.04
C HIS A 4 -69.24 -39.60 51.69
N TYR A 5 -68.17 -38.77 51.64
CA TYR A 5 -66.80 -38.85 51.03
C TYR A 5 -66.40 -39.79 49.82
N LEU A 6 -65.33 -39.57 49.01
CA LEU A 6 -64.54 -38.35 48.59
C LEU A 6 -63.71 -38.52 47.23
N PRO A 7 -62.34 -38.58 47.04
CA PRO A 7 -61.67 -38.12 45.78
C PRO A 7 -60.47 -38.95 45.15
N LEU A 8 -59.81 -38.48 44.04
CA LEU A 8 -58.41 -37.91 43.97
C LEU A 8 -57.51 -38.15 42.69
N LYS A 9 -56.92 -37.04 42.15
CA LYS A 9 -55.56 -36.84 41.52
C LYS A 9 -55.20 -37.09 40.01
N LEU A 10 -53.98 -36.62 39.62
CA LEU A 10 -53.50 -36.14 38.29
C LEU A 10 -52.24 -36.87 37.72
N ARG A 11 -51.95 -36.74 36.40
CA ARG A 11 -50.59 -36.38 35.86
C ARG A 11 -50.60 -35.72 34.45
N ARG A 12 -49.42 -35.44 33.86
CA ARG A 12 -49.13 -34.37 32.86
C ARG A 12 -48.60 -34.86 31.48
N GLN A 13 -48.98 -34.15 30.39
CA GLN A 13 -48.17 -33.54 29.27
C GLN A 13 -47.12 -34.41 28.49
N SER A 14 -46.78 -34.23 27.19
CA SER A 14 -47.08 -33.28 26.08
C SER A 14 -46.76 -33.92 24.68
N LEU A 15 -47.48 -33.65 23.57
CA LEU A 15 -47.25 -32.66 22.47
C LEU A 15 -46.12 -33.02 21.45
N LEU A 16 -46.36 -33.57 20.23
CA LEU A 16 -46.89 -33.02 18.94
C LEU A 16 -45.94 -32.01 18.25
N PHE A 17 -45.61 -32.01 16.94
CA PHE A 17 -46.28 -32.33 15.64
C PHE A 17 -45.41 -33.25 14.72
N ALA A 18 -45.83 -33.99 13.67
CA ALA A 18 -47.04 -34.09 12.80
C ALA A 18 -47.08 -33.21 11.50
N ILE A 19 -47.09 -33.86 10.31
CA ILE A 19 -47.45 -33.45 8.91
C ILE A 19 -46.68 -34.41 7.96
N CYS A 20 -47.26 -35.31 7.13
CA CYS A 20 -48.15 -35.19 5.95
C CYS A 20 -47.48 -34.51 4.72
N LEU A 21 -47.70 -34.91 3.45
CA LEU A 21 -48.15 -36.17 2.81
C LEU A 21 -47.86 -36.04 1.28
N LEU A 22 -47.60 -37.15 0.58
CA LEU A 22 -47.75 -37.32 -0.90
C LEU A 22 -47.10 -36.29 -1.87
N THR A 23 -46.08 -36.72 -2.62
CA THR A 23 -45.94 -36.40 -4.06
C THR A 23 -45.27 -37.54 -4.83
N ILE A 24 -45.91 -38.00 -5.89
CA ILE A 24 -45.29 -38.74 -7.00
C ILE A 24 -45.50 -37.86 -8.23
N LEU A 25 -44.44 -37.52 -8.98
CA LEU A 25 -44.56 -37.14 -10.39
C LEU A 25 -43.21 -37.27 -11.12
N CYS A 26 -43.26 -37.35 -12.45
CA CYS A 26 -42.12 -37.72 -13.28
C CYS A 26 -41.13 -36.58 -13.59
N ALA A 27 -39.87 -36.97 -13.70
CA ALA A 27 -38.82 -36.49 -14.59
C ALA A 27 -39.03 -35.14 -15.33
N CYS A 28 -38.21 -34.15 -14.95
CA CYS A 28 -37.47 -33.37 -15.94
C CYS A 28 -36.08 -33.06 -15.37
N SER A 29 -35.01 -33.57 -15.99
CA SER A 29 -33.65 -33.45 -15.46
C SER A 29 -32.99 -32.13 -15.87
N THR A 30 -33.59 -31.01 -15.45
CA THR A 30 -33.00 -29.68 -15.61
C THR A 30 -31.74 -29.58 -14.77
N GLN A 31 -30.56 -29.58 -15.39
CA GLN A 31 -29.31 -29.27 -14.68
C GLN A 31 -29.31 -27.79 -14.28
N ILE A 32 -29.86 -27.49 -13.10
CA ILE A 32 -29.65 -26.22 -12.42
C ILE A 32 -28.16 -26.16 -12.09
N GLY A 33 -27.41 -25.46 -12.95
CA GLY A 33 -26.00 -25.21 -12.73
C GLY A 33 -25.83 -24.48 -11.40
N LYS A 34 -25.25 -25.17 -10.40
CA LYS A 34 -24.78 -24.50 -9.18
C LYS A 34 -23.95 -23.29 -9.61
N PRO A 35 -24.12 -22.10 -9.01
CA PRO A 35 -23.26 -20.97 -9.30
C PRO A 35 -21.84 -21.34 -8.86
N THR A 36 -21.05 -21.82 -9.82
CA THR A 36 -19.62 -22.05 -9.61
C THR A 36 -19.02 -20.68 -9.42
N VAL A 37 -18.77 -20.32 -8.16
CA VAL A 37 -17.89 -19.22 -7.81
C VAL A 37 -16.57 -19.52 -8.50
N LYS A 38 -16.37 -18.89 -9.67
CA LYS A 38 -15.09 -18.91 -10.35
C LYS A 38 -14.15 -18.12 -9.45
N ASN A 39 -13.52 -18.85 -8.52
CA ASN A 39 -12.40 -18.35 -7.76
C ASN A 39 -11.27 -18.13 -8.76
N SER A 40 -11.33 -16.98 -9.43
CA SER A 40 -10.29 -16.48 -10.31
C SER A 40 -9.13 -15.98 -9.46
N ASN A 41 -8.54 -16.90 -8.71
CA ASN A 41 -7.14 -16.88 -8.31
C ASN A 41 -6.31 -17.04 -9.60
N LYS A 42 -6.48 -16.08 -10.52
CA LYS A 42 -5.55 -15.80 -11.59
C LYS A 42 -4.29 -15.36 -10.88
N ALA A 43 -3.38 -16.30 -10.64
CA ALA A 43 -2.10 -16.04 -10.02
C ALA A 43 -1.48 -14.83 -10.74
N ILE A 44 -1.38 -13.72 -10.02
CA ILE A 44 -0.72 -12.53 -10.54
C ILE A 44 0.76 -12.89 -10.55
N ASN A 45 1.22 -13.40 -11.70
CA ASN A 45 2.62 -13.71 -11.95
C ASN A 45 3.40 -12.38 -11.98
N TYR A 46 3.68 -11.85 -10.78
CA TYR A 46 4.59 -10.75 -10.59
C TYR A 46 5.98 -11.24 -10.99
N THR A 47 6.42 -10.87 -12.19
CA THR A 47 7.83 -10.95 -12.57
C THR A 47 8.64 -10.17 -11.53
N PRO A 48 9.59 -10.81 -10.80
CA PRO A 48 10.38 -10.10 -9.79
C PRO A 48 11.11 -8.91 -10.39
N VAL A 49 11.05 -7.78 -9.69
CA VAL A 49 11.71 -6.54 -10.11
C VAL A 49 12.97 -6.39 -9.25
N THR A 50 14.12 -6.29 -9.89
CA THR A 50 15.37 -5.93 -9.21
C THR A 50 15.76 -4.51 -9.58
N ILE A 51 16.06 -3.71 -8.56
CA ILE A 51 16.50 -2.32 -8.67
C ILE A 51 17.89 -2.22 -8.04
N GLU A 52 18.79 -1.52 -8.72
CA GLU A 52 20.05 -1.05 -8.15
C GLU A 52 19.88 0.42 -7.78
N ASN A 53 20.05 0.76 -6.51
CA ASN A 53 19.76 2.09 -5.99
C ASN A 53 20.81 2.48 -4.93
N CYS A 54 21.67 3.43 -5.30
CA CYS A 54 22.77 3.95 -4.48
C CYS A 54 23.72 2.86 -3.99
N GLY A 55 24.30 2.09 -4.91
CA GLY A 55 25.26 1.01 -4.65
C GLY A 55 24.68 -0.30 -4.12
N MET A 56 23.41 -0.30 -3.70
CA MET A 56 22.71 -1.47 -3.16
C MET A 56 21.72 -2.07 -4.16
N LYS A 57 21.42 -3.37 -4.03
CA LYS A 57 20.58 -4.12 -4.96
C LYS A 57 19.40 -4.80 -4.24
N PHE A 58 18.17 -4.36 -4.54
CA PHE A 58 16.94 -4.82 -3.92
C PHE A 58 16.10 -5.61 -4.90
N THR A 59 15.59 -6.79 -4.50
CA THR A 59 14.74 -7.65 -5.33
C THR A 59 13.35 -7.78 -4.73
N TYR A 60 12.42 -7.08 -5.34
CA TYR A 60 11.00 -7.10 -5.04
C TYR A 60 10.40 -8.35 -5.69
N LYS A 61 9.73 -9.20 -4.90
CA LYS A 61 9.06 -10.43 -5.37
C LYS A 61 7.54 -10.26 -5.56
N GLN A 62 7.01 -9.15 -5.07
CA GLN A 62 5.64 -8.65 -5.17
C GLN A 62 5.71 -7.13 -4.95
N PRO A 63 4.63 -6.35 -5.23
CA PRO A 63 4.59 -4.94 -4.84
C PRO A 63 4.67 -4.83 -3.31
N PRO A 64 5.39 -3.86 -2.73
CA PRO A 64 5.31 -3.61 -1.30
C PRO A 64 3.87 -3.32 -0.86
N GLN A 65 3.47 -3.84 0.30
CA GLN A 65 2.14 -3.67 0.87
C GLN A 65 2.13 -2.75 2.09
N ARG A 66 3.30 -2.48 2.68
CA ARG A 66 3.48 -1.72 3.92
C ARG A 66 4.68 -0.78 3.77
N ALA A 67 4.49 0.26 2.98
CA ALA A 67 5.47 1.31 2.74
C ALA A 67 5.49 2.35 3.89
N ILE A 68 6.67 2.82 4.26
CA ILE A 68 6.85 4.08 5.00
C ILE A 68 7.64 5.06 4.14
N THR A 69 7.15 6.29 4.01
CA THR A 69 7.96 7.38 3.43
C THR A 69 8.61 8.23 4.52
N LEU A 70 9.86 8.57 4.28
CA LEU A 70 10.63 9.53 5.05
C LEU A 70 10.91 10.72 4.12
N ASN A 71 10.60 11.92 4.59
CA ASN A 71 10.62 13.17 3.83
C ASN A 71 9.41 13.41 2.91
N GLN A 72 9.15 14.70 2.66
CA GLN A 72 8.08 15.18 1.79
C GLN A 72 8.19 14.71 0.32
N PRO A 73 9.36 14.71 -0.36
CA PRO A 73 9.40 14.35 -1.78
C PRO A 73 9.03 12.88 -2.05
N ALA A 74 9.56 11.95 -1.24
CA ALA A 74 9.17 10.54 -1.27
C ALA A 74 7.67 10.35 -1.01
N THR A 75 7.11 11.12 -0.08
CA THR A 75 5.68 11.14 0.23
C THR A 75 4.86 11.62 -0.98
N GLU A 76 5.22 12.74 -1.60
CA GLU A 76 4.50 13.28 -2.75
C GLU A 76 4.61 12.41 -4.00
N ILE A 77 5.75 11.75 -4.24
CA ILE A 77 5.90 10.78 -5.34
C ILE A 77 4.97 9.57 -5.13
N MET A 78 4.85 9.04 -3.91
CA MET A 78 3.90 7.97 -3.60
C MET A 78 2.44 8.42 -3.79
N LEU A 79 2.09 9.64 -3.39
CA LEU A 79 0.74 10.18 -3.57
C LEU A 79 0.40 10.43 -5.05
N ALA A 80 1.34 11.00 -5.82
CA ALA A 80 1.19 11.26 -7.26
C ALA A 80 0.98 9.97 -8.08
N LEU A 81 1.52 8.85 -7.61
CA LEU A 81 1.34 7.52 -8.22
C LEU A 81 0.09 6.76 -7.72
N GLY A 82 -0.70 7.34 -6.80
CA GLY A 82 -1.90 6.69 -6.24
C GLY A 82 -1.59 5.49 -5.34
N LEU A 83 -0.50 5.59 -4.58
CA LEU A 83 0.02 4.51 -3.73
C LEU A 83 -0.33 4.69 -2.24
N GLU A 84 -1.19 5.63 -1.86
CA GLU A 84 -1.47 5.98 -0.47
C GLU A 84 -2.04 4.81 0.34
N LYS A 85 -2.80 3.92 -0.33
CA LYS A 85 -3.34 2.68 0.27
C LYS A 85 -2.27 1.66 0.69
N TYR A 86 -1.03 1.80 0.23
CA TYR A 86 0.10 0.95 0.62
C TYR A 86 0.96 1.62 1.70
N MET A 87 0.70 2.88 2.06
CA MET A 87 1.50 3.64 3.02
C MET A 87 0.99 3.41 4.44
N VAL A 88 1.72 2.62 5.22
CA VAL A 88 1.44 2.45 6.67
C VAL A 88 1.97 3.62 7.51
N GLY A 89 2.80 4.49 6.92
CA GLY A 89 3.06 5.80 7.48
C GLY A 89 3.90 6.74 6.62
N THR A 90 3.99 7.98 7.07
CA THR A 90 4.87 9.05 6.56
C THR A 90 5.51 9.79 7.74
N ALA A 91 6.71 10.36 7.55
CA ALA A 91 7.36 11.20 8.55
C ALA A 91 8.26 12.27 7.92
N TYR A 92 8.54 13.34 8.67
CA TYR A 92 9.37 14.47 8.23
C TYR A 92 8.79 15.17 6.97
N VAL A 93 7.50 15.53 7.01
CA VAL A 93 6.86 16.36 5.98
C VAL A 93 6.90 17.81 6.45
N ASP A 94 7.73 18.65 5.83
CA ASP A 94 8.03 20.00 6.33
C ASP A 94 7.03 21.08 5.89
N ASN A 95 6.30 20.88 4.78
CA ASN A 95 5.35 21.85 4.24
C ASN A 95 3.99 21.21 3.95
N LYS A 96 3.00 22.07 3.65
CA LYS A 96 1.68 21.60 3.21
C LYS A 96 1.77 20.89 1.86
N ILE A 97 1.38 19.61 1.85
CA ILE A 97 1.19 18.78 0.64
C ILE A 97 0.26 19.48 -0.36
N PRO A 98 0.56 19.45 -1.69
CA PRO A 98 -0.29 20.02 -2.73
C PRO A 98 -1.77 19.62 -2.64
N SER A 99 -2.68 20.55 -2.92
CA SER A 99 -4.14 20.37 -2.76
C SER A 99 -4.68 19.13 -3.47
N GLN A 100 -4.19 18.85 -4.67
CA GLN A 100 -4.51 17.66 -5.48
C GLN A 100 -4.20 16.32 -4.80
N TYR A 101 -3.26 16.29 -3.85
CA TYR A 101 -2.86 15.09 -3.09
C TYR A 101 -3.38 15.10 -1.65
N GLN A 102 -4.02 16.18 -1.19
CA GLN A 102 -4.43 16.39 0.20
C GLN A 102 -5.41 15.30 0.71
N GLU A 103 -6.35 14.86 -0.13
CA GLU A 103 -7.32 13.80 0.23
C GLU A 103 -6.73 12.39 0.22
N ALA A 104 -5.64 12.17 -0.51
CA ALA A 104 -4.86 10.93 -0.41
C ALA A 104 -3.99 10.95 0.84
N TYR A 105 -3.29 12.07 1.10
CA TYR A 105 -2.44 12.26 2.29
C TYR A 105 -3.18 12.07 3.62
N LYS A 106 -4.42 12.55 3.71
CA LYS A 106 -5.31 12.35 4.89
C LYS A 106 -5.53 10.87 5.29
N LYS A 107 -5.26 9.91 4.40
CA LYS A 107 -5.39 8.47 4.66
C LYS A 107 -4.11 7.86 5.24
N VAL A 108 -2.98 8.57 5.18
CA VAL A 108 -1.66 8.08 5.59
C VAL A 108 -1.36 8.49 7.03
N PRO A 109 -1.01 7.56 7.94
CA PRO A 109 -0.59 7.90 9.30
C PRO A 109 0.69 8.74 9.33
N ILE A 110 0.69 9.87 10.02
CA ILE A 110 1.91 10.64 10.29
C ILE A 110 2.58 10.04 11.53
N LEU A 111 3.80 9.50 11.37
CA LEU A 111 4.54 8.80 12.42
C LEU A 111 5.40 9.74 13.28
N SER A 112 5.88 10.85 12.72
CA SER A 112 6.65 11.91 13.41
C SER A 112 6.88 13.13 12.50
N ASP A 113 7.00 14.31 13.11
CA ASP A 113 7.38 15.56 12.44
C ASP A 113 8.84 15.56 11.95
N LYS A 114 9.65 14.60 12.41
CA LYS A 114 11.05 14.37 12.03
C LYS A 114 11.29 12.86 11.84
N TYR A 115 12.55 12.41 11.68
CA TYR A 115 12.82 10.98 11.48
C TYR A 115 12.43 10.16 12.73
N PRO A 116 11.55 9.14 12.63
CA PRO A 116 11.21 8.30 13.76
C PRO A 116 12.41 7.47 14.23
N SER A 117 12.35 6.93 15.45
CA SER A 117 13.31 5.91 15.87
C SER A 117 13.11 4.62 15.06
N ARG A 118 14.13 3.78 15.02
CA ARG A 118 14.07 2.46 14.35
C ARG A 118 12.91 1.61 14.89
N GLU A 119 12.66 1.69 16.20
CA GLU A 119 11.61 0.96 16.91
C GLU A 119 10.22 1.43 16.46
N VAL A 120 10.01 2.74 16.30
CA VAL A 120 8.75 3.30 15.77
C VAL A 120 8.51 2.87 14.31
N LEU A 121 9.57 2.79 13.49
CA LEU A 121 9.45 2.26 12.13
C LEU A 121 9.08 0.77 12.14
N LEU A 122 9.79 -0.05 12.91
CA LEU A 122 9.57 -1.50 12.97
C LEU A 122 8.22 -1.88 13.62
N ALA A 123 7.72 -1.09 14.57
CA ALA A 123 6.38 -1.27 15.17
C ALA A 123 5.22 -1.10 14.17
N ASN A 124 5.47 -0.49 13.01
CA ASN A 124 4.51 -0.38 11.91
C ASN A 124 4.64 -1.53 10.88
N GLU A 125 5.50 -2.54 11.14
CA GLU A 125 5.73 -3.72 10.28
C GLU A 125 5.92 -3.39 8.77
N PRO A 126 6.81 -2.45 8.38
CA PRO A 126 6.98 -2.10 6.98
C PRO A 126 7.68 -3.21 6.18
N ASP A 127 7.34 -3.37 4.90
CA ASP A 127 8.09 -4.18 3.93
C ASP A 127 8.93 -3.33 2.95
N PHE A 128 8.74 -2.00 2.99
CA PHE A 128 9.48 -1.01 2.21
C PHE A 128 9.62 0.32 2.93
N ILE A 129 10.81 0.93 2.89
CA ILE A 129 11.07 2.28 3.41
C ILE A 129 11.68 3.15 2.30
N TYR A 130 11.13 4.34 2.07
CA TYR A 130 11.54 5.24 1.01
C TYR A 130 11.95 6.61 1.58
N GLY A 131 13.21 6.99 1.43
CA GLY A 131 13.75 8.28 1.89
C GLY A 131 14.21 9.19 0.75
N SER A 132 14.16 10.52 0.95
CA SER A 132 14.68 11.50 -0.03
C SER A 132 15.97 12.19 0.39
N PHE A 133 16.33 12.16 1.68
CA PHE A 133 17.50 12.86 2.23
C PHE A 133 18.39 11.93 3.08
N PRO A 134 19.68 12.27 3.32
CA PRO A 134 20.65 11.36 3.95
C PRO A 134 20.21 10.84 5.33
N GLY A 135 19.63 11.71 6.15
CA GLY A 135 19.22 11.40 7.53
C GLY A 135 18.11 10.34 7.65
N ALA A 136 17.41 10.02 6.56
CA ALA A 136 16.42 8.94 6.52
C ALA A 136 17.04 7.60 6.95
N PHE A 137 18.24 7.28 6.45
CA PHE A 137 18.93 6.01 6.65
C PHE A 137 20.25 6.13 7.42
N GLY A 138 20.34 7.09 8.34
CA GLY A 138 21.54 7.29 9.16
C GLY A 138 21.88 6.06 10.01
N SER A 139 23.09 5.52 9.82
CA SER A 139 23.70 4.44 10.60
C SER A 139 23.65 4.72 12.10
N ASP A 140 23.94 5.97 12.47
CA ASP A 140 24.13 6.42 13.85
C ASP A 140 22.81 6.43 14.66
N ALA A 141 21.68 6.29 13.96
CA ALA A 141 20.34 6.11 14.52
C ALA A 141 19.80 4.67 14.33
N ASN A 142 20.67 3.71 13.99
CA ASN A 142 20.35 2.31 13.66
C ASN A 142 19.31 2.16 12.53
N ARG A 143 19.31 3.09 11.56
CA ARG A 143 18.44 3.07 10.38
C ARG A 143 19.20 2.73 9.09
N GLY A 144 20.28 1.96 9.18
CA GLY A 144 21.05 1.53 8.00
C GLY A 144 20.18 0.73 7.02
N ARG A 145 20.44 0.89 5.72
CA ARG A 145 19.67 0.22 4.67
C ARG A 145 19.93 -1.29 4.69
N GLU A 146 21.15 -1.66 5.05
CA GLU A 146 21.64 -3.01 5.33
C GLU A 146 20.90 -3.63 6.53
N ASP A 147 20.68 -2.85 7.61
CA ASP A 147 19.94 -3.31 8.79
C ASP A 147 18.51 -3.67 8.43
N PHE A 148 17.83 -2.79 7.68
CA PHE A 148 16.47 -3.05 7.18
C PHE A 148 16.44 -4.24 6.21
N LEU A 149 17.41 -4.35 5.30
CA LEU A 149 17.50 -5.47 4.35
C LEU A 149 17.73 -6.82 5.07
N SER A 150 18.46 -6.83 6.19
CA SER A 150 18.63 -8.03 7.03
C SER A 150 17.30 -8.52 7.61
N LEU A 151 16.38 -7.59 7.91
CA LEU A 151 15.00 -7.83 8.35
C LEU A 151 14.04 -8.08 7.17
N ARG A 152 14.54 -8.17 5.93
CA ARG A 152 13.80 -8.32 4.66
C ARG A 152 12.96 -7.10 4.27
N ILE A 153 13.21 -5.95 4.88
CA ILE A 153 12.57 -4.67 4.58
C ILE A 153 13.38 -4.01 3.47
N ASN A 154 12.79 -3.85 2.29
CA ASN A 154 13.48 -3.21 1.16
C ASN A 154 13.57 -1.69 1.39
N SER A 155 14.52 -1.02 0.73
CA SER A 155 14.56 0.44 0.77
C SER A 155 14.88 1.10 -0.56
N TYR A 156 14.33 2.29 -0.78
CA TYR A 156 14.72 3.20 -1.85
C TYR A 156 15.21 4.52 -1.26
N LEU A 157 16.23 5.10 -1.87
CA LEU A 157 16.78 6.41 -1.55
C LEU A 157 16.82 7.25 -2.83
N SER A 158 16.36 8.50 -2.78
CA SER A 158 16.40 9.39 -3.95
C SER A 158 17.84 9.51 -4.49
N PRO A 159 18.07 9.38 -5.82
CA PRO A 159 19.41 9.48 -6.41
C PRO A 159 20.11 10.83 -6.16
N GLU A 160 19.38 11.89 -5.79
CA GLU A 160 19.95 13.19 -5.42
C GLU A 160 20.61 13.22 -4.03
N VAL A 161 20.61 12.12 -3.27
CA VAL A 161 21.49 11.96 -2.09
C VAL A 161 22.91 11.65 -2.55
N ARG A 162 23.59 12.68 -3.08
CA ARG A 162 24.79 12.54 -3.92
C ARG A 162 25.96 11.86 -3.23
N GLU A 163 26.12 12.02 -1.91
CA GLU A 163 27.17 11.37 -1.13
C GLU A 163 27.08 9.82 -1.17
N LEU A 164 25.86 9.27 -1.18
CA LEU A 164 25.59 7.83 -1.22
C LEU A 164 25.31 7.34 -2.65
N CYS A 165 24.60 8.12 -3.44
CA CYS A 165 24.04 7.68 -4.72
C CYS A 165 24.91 8.00 -5.95
N LYS A 166 25.77 9.04 -5.87
CA LYS A 166 26.73 9.44 -6.92
C LYS A 166 26.11 9.46 -8.34
N PRO A 167 25.01 10.20 -8.56
CA PRO A 167 24.28 10.19 -9.82
C PRO A 167 25.14 10.70 -10.99
N LYS A 168 24.85 10.20 -12.20
CA LYS A 168 25.61 10.47 -13.44
C LYS A 168 24.85 11.28 -14.49
N VAL A 169 23.60 11.65 -14.21
CA VAL A 169 22.72 12.42 -15.10
C VAL A 169 22.11 13.60 -14.33
N GLY A 170 21.41 14.49 -15.05
CA GLY A 170 20.80 15.69 -14.47
C GLY A 170 19.65 15.41 -13.49
N VAL A 171 19.26 16.44 -12.75
CA VAL A 171 18.29 16.32 -11.64
C VAL A 171 16.92 15.88 -12.13
N LEU A 172 16.49 16.34 -13.31
CA LEU A 172 15.23 15.91 -13.92
C LEU A 172 15.31 14.45 -14.38
N GLU A 173 16.42 14.04 -14.98
CA GLU A 173 16.65 12.66 -15.42
C GLU A 173 16.68 11.68 -14.25
N ASN A 174 17.28 12.09 -13.12
CA ASN A 174 17.27 11.36 -11.85
C ASN A 174 15.85 11.26 -11.27
N LEU A 175 15.10 12.38 -11.20
CA LEU A 175 13.70 12.39 -10.74
C LEU A 175 12.80 11.50 -11.60
N TYR A 176 12.92 11.56 -12.93
CA TYR A 176 12.19 10.66 -13.81
C TYR A 176 12.67 9.20 -13.66
N GLY A 177 13.94 8.96 -13.30
CA GLY A 177 14.46 7.63 -12.95
C GLY A 177 13.78 7.07 -11.70
N GLU A 178 13.76 7.87 -10.64
CA GLU A 178 13.12 7.59 -9.37
C GLU A 178 11.62 7.29 -9.53
N ILE A 179 10.88 8.13 -10.24
CA ILE A 179 9.45 7.91 -10.51
C ILE A 179 9.22 6.61 -11.32
N ARG A 180 10.10 6.29 -12.31
CA ARG A 180 10.03 5.00 -13.04
C ARG A 180 10.30 3.81 -12.13
N ASP A 181 11.28 3.89 -11.23
CA ASP A 181 11.62 2.78 -10.34
C ASP A 181 10.53 2.52 -9.29
N ILE A 182 10.00 3.56 -8.64
CA ILE A 182 8.83 3.41 -7.74
C ILE A 182 7.65 2.83 -8.54
N GLY A 183 7.41 3.31 -9.76
CA GLY A 183 6.40 2.76 -10.67
C GLY A 183 6.58 1.25 -10.96
N ARG A 184 7.81 0.79 -11.19
CA ARG A 184 8.15 -0.63 -11.41
C ARG A 184 8.04 -1.46 -10.13
N ILE A 185 8.46 -0.93 -8.99
CA ILE A 185 8.36 -1.59 -7.67
C ILE A 185 6.89 -1.90 -7.36
N PHE A 186 6.01 -0.90 -7.47
CA PHE A 186 4.59 -1.00 -7.13
C PHE A 186 3.66 -1.49 -8.25
N ARG A 187 4.18 -1.68 -9.47
CA ARG A 187 3.44 -2.07 -10.69
C ARG A 187 2.34 -1.06 -11.08
N VAL A 188 2.74 0.21 -11.08
CA VAL A 188 1.96 1.36 -11.53
C VAL A 188 2.73 2.11 -12.64
N GLU A 189 3.38 1.36 -13.53
CA GLU A 189 4.26 1.91 -14.57
C GLU A 189 3.54 2.90 -15.51
N GLU A 190 2.23 2.74 -15.73
CA GLU A 190 1.42 3.66 -16.52
C GLU A 190 1.08 4.97 -15.78
N GLN A 191 0.90 4.91 -14.46
CA GLN A 191 0.77 6.11 -13.62
C GLN A 191 2.11 6.88 -13.60
N ALA A 192 3.23 6.16 -13.46
CA ALA A 192 4.56 6.75 -13.51
C ALA A 192 4.86 7.44 -14.85
N LYS A 193 4.53 6.81 -15.98
CA LYS A 193 4.62 7.45 -17.31
C LYS A 193 3.78 8.72 -17.41
N LYS A 194 2.52 8.68 -16.95
CA LYS A 194 1.61 9.85 -16.97
C LYS A 194 2.11 10.99 -16.11
N PHE A 195 2.59 10.71 -14.90
CA PHE A 195 3.13 11.73 -14.01
C PHE A 195 4.39 12.38 -14.60
N ILE A 196 5.33 11.57 -15.13
CA ILE A 196 6.52 12.07 -15.84
C ILE A 196 6.13 12.95 -17.03
N ALA A 197 5.15 12.54 -17.84
CA ALA A 197 4.67 13.34 -18.96
C ALA A 197 4.12 14.71 -18.49
N SER A 198 3.30 14.74 -17.42
CA SER A 198 2.77 16.00 -16.87
C SER A 198 3.85 16.92 -16.31
N LEU A 199 4.93 16.38 -15.73
CA LEU A 199 6.10 17.17 -15.30
C LEU A 199 6.86 17.75 -16.50
N GLN A 200 7.00 16.97 -17.57
CA GLN A 200 7.65 17.41 -18.80
C GLN A 200 6.84 18.48 -19.55
N GLU A 201 5.51 18.39 -19.52
CA GLU A 201 4.56 19.39 -20.05
C GLU A 201 4.67 20.70 -19.26
N GLN A 202 4.53 20.65 -17.93
CA GLN A 202 4.69 21.82 -17.04
C GLN A 202 6.05 22.51 -17.20
N ILE A 203 7.14 21.75 -17.42
CA ILE A 203 8.47 22.32 -17.66
C ILE A 203 8.56 22.99 -19.04
N GLN A 204 7.85 22.49 -20.05
CA GLN A 204 7.80 23.08 -21.40
C GLN A 204 7.00 24.39 -21.44
N GLU A 205 5.93 24.52 -20.66
CA GLU A 205 5.11 25.74 -20.57
C GLU A 205 5.84 26.96 -19.96
N ILE A 206 6.96 26.76 -19.25
CA ILE A 206 7.77 27.86 -18.68
C ILE A 206 8.36 28.73 -19.81
N PRO A 207 8.15 30.06 -19.83
CA PRO A 207 8.73 30.93 -20.86
C PRO A 207 10.27 30.95 -20.87
N GLU A 208 10.87 31.03 -22.06
CA GLU A 208 12.34 31.09 -22.27
C GLU A 208 13.04 32.19 -21.45
N GLU A 209 12.39 33.34 -21.28
CA GLU A 209 12.91 34.45 -20.46
C GLU A 209 13.08 34.07 -18.98
N THR A 210 12.26 33.14 -18.47
CA THR A 210 12.40 32.57 -17.12
C THR A 210 13.44 31.44 -17.06
N ARG A 211 13.80 30.82 -18.21
CA ARG A 211 14.86 29.81 -18.28
C ARG A 211 16.25 30.46 -18.15
N LYS A 212 16.52 31.51 -18.93
CA LYS A 212 17.84 32.19 -18.93
C LYS A 212 18.25 32.79 -17.60
N ASN A 213 17.33 33.37 -16.84
CA ASN A 213 17.61 34.02 -15.55
C ASN A 213 17.92 33.04 -14.39
N ARG A 214 18.19 31.76 -14.70
CA ARG A 214 18.61 30.72 -13.73
C ARG A 214 20.06 30.26 -13.95
N ASP A 215 20.69 30.64 -15.07
CA ASP A 215 22.07 30.28 -15.43
C ASP A 215 23.08 31.43 -15.17
N THR A 216 22.70 32.41 -14.34
CA THR A 216 23.48 33.60 -13.96
C THR A 216 23.48 33.84 -12.45
#